data_AF-A0A7S3RJE1-F1
#
_entry.id   AF-A0A7S3RJE1-F1
#
_cell.length_a   1.000
_cell.length_b   1.000
_cell.length_c   1.000
_cell.angle_alpha   90.00
_cell.angle_beta   90.00
_cell.angle_gamma   90.00
#
_symmetry.space_group_name_H-M   'P 1'
#
loop_
_entity.id
_entity.type
_entity.pdbx_description
1 polymer ?
#
loop_
_entity_poly.entity_id
_entity_poly.type
_entity_poly.pdbx_seq_one_letter_code
_entity_poly.pdbx_strand_id
1 'polypeptide(L)'
;AKDDVVVDGRAGECVKDMQQRLRTALEKRHGTPFTHVVILGGTNDLRVGQESDEIYQSLRALHDIVRASGAKCVAVTIPQFGPTDTAYTSVAEPRKRVNAKLRADVELADQGRGAPLWLA
;
A
#
# COMPACT_ATOMS: atom_id res chain seq x y z
N ALA A 1 16.87 15.73 14.68
CA ALA A 1 15.48 15.65 15.15
C ALA A 1 15.11 14.18 15.24
N LYS A 2 14.31 13.75 16.22
CA LYS A 2 13.84 12.37 16.31
C LYS A 2 12.56 12.27 15.47
N ASP A 3 12.52 11.34 14.53
CA ASP A 3 11.31 11.08 13.77
C ASP A 3 10.24 10.47 14.69
N ASP A 4 9.02 11.01 14.63
CA ASP A 4 7.85 10.44 15.32
C ASP A 4 7.19 9.41 14.42
N VAL A 5 7.33 8.13 14.78
CA VAL A 5 6.86 6.99 13.98
C VAL A 5 5.68 6.33 14.68
N VAL A 6 4.55 6.23 13.98
CA VAL A 6 3.36 5.50 14.43
C VAL A 6 3.23 4.22 13.63
N VAL A 7 3.17 3.08 14.32
CA VAL A 7 2.92 1.76 13.71
C VAL A 7 1.49 1.35 13.99
N ASP A 8 0.71 1.15 12.92
CA ASP A 8 -0.69 0.72 12.98
C ASP A 8 -0.93 -0.47 12.04
N GLY A 9 0.00 -1.42 11.98
CA GLY A 9 -0.16 -2.66 11.22
C GLY A 9 -1.08 -3.65 11.94
N ARG A 10 -1.98 -4.33 11.22
CA ARG A 10 -2.86 -5.37 11.77
C ARG A 10 -2.65 -6.71 11.08
N ALA A 11 -2.38 -7.73 11.88
CA ALA A 11 -2.17 -9.10 11.37
C ALA A 11 -3.46 -9.62 10.71
N GLY A 12 -3.32 -10.22 9.53
CA GLY A 12 -4.43 -10.83 8.79
C GLY A 12 -5.34 -9.84 8.05
N GLU A 13 -5.17 -8.54 8.19
CA GLU A 13 -6.04 -7.52 7.55
C GLU A 13 -5.84 -7.49 6.02
N CYS A 14 -6.95 -7.38 5.29
CA CYS A 14 -6.97 -7.18 3.84
C CYS A 14 -6.99 -5.68 3.51
N VAL A 15 -6.51 -5.30 2.33
CA VAL A 15 -6.32 -3.89 1.94
C VAL A 15 -7.62 -3.09 2.00
N LYS A 16 -8.74 -3.69 1.58
CA LYS A 16 -10.05 -3.04 1.59
C LYS A 16 -10.49 -2.60 2.99
N ASP A 17 -10.10 -3.36 4.02
CA ASP A 17 -10.49 -3.12 5.42
C ASP A 17 -9.63 -2.02 6.07
N MET A 18 -8.45 -1.74 5.50
CA MET A 18 -7.53 -0.71 6.00
C MET A 18 -8.07 0.72 5.80
N GLN A 19 -8.97 0.96 4.85
CA GLN A 19 -9.34 2.31 4.44
C GLN A 19 -9.94 3.15 5.57
N GLN A 20 -10.91 2.58 6.31
CA GLN A 20 -11.56 3.31 7.40
C GLN A 20 -10.56 3.62 8.52
N ARG A 21 -9.70 2.65 8.85
CA ARG A 21 -8.66 2.79 9.86
C ARG A 21 -7.66 3.89 9.49
N LEU A 22 -7.19 3.91 8.24
CA LEU A 22 -6.29 4.94 7.72
C LEU A 22 -6.91 6.33 7.85
N ARG A 23 -8.17 6.52 7.43
CA ARG A 23 -8.86 7.81 7.57
C ARG A 23 -8.89 8.28 9.02
N THR A 24 -9.32 7.41 9.93
CA THR A 24 -9.35 7.72 11.36
C THR A 24 -7.97 8.04 11.93
N ALA A 25 -6.90 7.36 11.49
CA ALA A 25 -5.54 7.65 11.93
C ALA A 25 -5.05 9.03 11.46
N LEU A 26 -5.35 9.39 10.20
CA LEU A 26 -5.00 10.70 9.63
C LEU A 26 -5.75 11.83 10.34
N GLU A 27 -7.06 11.67 10.57
CA GLU A 27 -7.91 12.64 11.27
C GLU A 27 -7.44 12.88 12.72
N LYS A 28 -7.08 11.82 13.45
CA LYS A 28 -6.60 11.97 14.84
C LYS A 28 -5.33 12.82 14.97
N ARG A 29 -4.61 13.05 13.88
CA ARG A 29 -3.34 13.78 13.83
C ARG A 29 -3.47 15.18 13.24
N HIS A 30 -4.67 15.77 13.15
CA HIS A 30 -4.88 17.12 12.61
C HIS A 30 -3.95 18.20 13.19
N GLY A 31 -3.59 18.14 14.48
CA GLY A 31 -2.66 19.09 15.10
C GLY A 31 -1.18 18.86 14.77
N THR A 32 -0.81 17.64 14.36
CA THR A 32 0.55 17.25 13.94
C THR A 32 0.46 16.24 12.78
N PRO A 33 0.09 16.71 11.57
CA PRO A 33 -0.19 15.83 10.43
C PRO A 33 1.01 14.97 10.06
N PHE A 34 0.74 13.79 9.53
CA PHE A 34 1.81 12.95 8.97
C PHE A 34 2.40 13.62 7.73
N THR A 35 3.73 13.63 7.65
CA THR A 35 4.43 14.08 6.44
C THR A 35 4.55 12.96 5.42
N HIS A 36 4.66 11.71 5.90
CA HIS A 36 4.80 10.51 5.10
C HIS A 36 3.92 9.41 5.68
N VAL A 37 3.34 8.59 4.80
CA VAL A 37 2.63 7.36 5.16
C VAL A 37 3.16 6.23 4.30
N VAL A 38 3.55 5.14 4.95
CA VAL A 38 4.01 3.91 4.29
C VAL A 38 2.86 2.91 4.26
N ILE A 39 2.48 2.46 3.06
CA ILE A 39 1.40 1.49 2.88
C ILE A 39 2.00 0.14 2.48
N LEU A 40 1.85 -0.84 3.38
CA LEU A 40 2.18 -2.25 3.15
C LEU A 40 0.92 -3.09 3.37
N GLY A 41 0.48 -3.79 2.32
CA GLY A 41 -0.71 -4.64 2.35
C GLY A 41 -0.81 -5.50 1.08
N GLY A 42 -1.79 -6.40 1.03
CA GLY A 42 -2.04 -7.27 -0.13
C GLY A 42 -1.61 -8.72 0.03
N THR A 43 -0.74 -9.02 1.00
CA THR A 43 -0.33 -10.40 1.31
C THR A 43 -1.53 -11.26 1.74
N ASN A 44 -2.41 -10.74 2.58
CA ASN A 44 -3.58 -11.50 3.04
C ASN A 44 -4.63 -11.65 1.94
N ASP A 45 -4.85 -10.60 1.15
CA ASP A 45 -5.77 -10.59 0.01
C ASP A 45 -5.41 -11.69 -0.99
N LEU A 46 -4.11 -11.82 -1.31
CA LEU A 46 -3.60 -12.91 -2.14
C LEU A 46 -3.85 -14.29 -1.52
N ARG A 47 -3.63 -14.44 -0.21
CA ARG A 47 -3.82 -15.71 0.50
C ARG A 47 -5.27 -16.16 0.52
N VAL A 48 -6.23 -15.22 0.53
CA VAL A 48 -7.66 -15.52 0.46
C VAL A 48 -8.20 -15.59 -0.97
N GLY A 49 -7.33 -15.48 -1.98
CA GLY A 49 -7.69 -15.65 -3.39
C GLY A 49 -8.35 -14.44 -4.03
N GLN A 50 -8.12 -13.23 -3.52
CA GLN A 50 -8.63 -12.02 -4.13
C GLN A 50 -7.90 -11.70 -5.45
N GLU A 51 -8.63 -11.15 -6.43
CA GLU A 51 -8.08 -10.88 -7.75
C GLU A 51 -7.05 -9.75 -7.72
N SER A 52 -6.01 -9.86 -8.56
CA SER A 52 -4.90 -8.89 -8.60
C SER A 52 -5.40 -7.47 -8.85
N ASP A 53 -6.43 -7.31 -9.66
CA ASP A 53 -6.99 -6.00 -10.02
C ASP A 53 -7.75 -5.38 -8.85
N GLU A 54 -8.49 -6.19 -8.08
CA GLU A 54 -9.19 -5.72 -6.89
C GLU A 54 -8.22 -5.29 -5.78
N ILE A 55 -7.15 -6.06 -5.60
CA ILE A 55 -6.07 -5.72 -4.65
C ILE A 55 -5.41 -4.40 -5.07
N TYR A 56 -5.05 -4.27 -6.35
CA TYR A 56 -4.44 -3.06 -6.89
C TYR A 56 -5.34 -1.83 -6.72
N GLN A 57 -6.63 -1.92 -7.06
CA GLN A 57 -7.56 -0.81 -6.89
C GLN A 57 -7.73 -0.43 -5.41
N SER A 58 -7.73 -1.42 -4.52
CA SER A 58 -7.79 -1.18 -3.07
C SER A 58 -6.54 -0.45 -2.56
N LEU A 59 -5.36 -0.84 -3.03
CA LEU A 59 -4.09 -0.17 -2.68
C LEU A 59 -4.08 1.27 -3.21
N ARG A 60 -4.52 1.46 -4.45
CA ARG A 60 -4.68 2.79 -5.03
C ARG A 60 -5.63 3.67 -4.24
N ALA A 61 -6.75 3.13 -3.75
CA ALA A 61 -7.67 3.88 -2.88
C ALA A 61 -6.98 4.33 -1.58
N LEU A 62 -6.11 3.52 -0.98
CA LEU A 62 -5.32 3.94 0.19
C LEU A 62 -4.34 5.06 -0.17
N HIS A 63 -3.65 4.96 -1.31
CA HIS A 63 -2.75 6.03 -1.77
C HIS A 63 -3.51 7.35 -1.99
N ASP A 64 -4.69 7.29 -2.57
CA ASP A 64 -5.55 8.44 -2.82
C ASP A 64 -6.00 9.08 -1.49
N ILE A 65 -6.33 8.29 -0.46
CA ILE A 65 -6.62 8.77 0.91
C ILE A 65 -5.41 9.49 1.52
N VAL A 66 -4.21 8.92 1.42
CA VAL A 66 -2.97 9.54 1.92
C VAL A 66 -2.75 10.89 1.24
N ARG A 67 -2.82 10.94 -0.09
CA ARG A 67 -2.62 12.19 -0.84
C ARG A 67 -3.64 13.26 -0.49
N ALA A 68 -4.90 12.88 -0.30
CA ALA A 68 -5.95 13.81 0.12
C ALA A 68 -5.69 14.44 1.50
N SER A 69 -4.91 13.78 2.37
CA SER A 69 -4.47 14.34 3.65
C SER A 69 -3.30 15.32 3.55
N GLY A 70 -2.68 15.46 2.38
CA GLY A 70 -1.47 16.26 2.16
C GLY A 70 -0.16 15.55 2.49
N ALA A 71 -0.21 14.30 2.98
CA ALA A 71 0.95 13.48 3.24
C ALA A 71 1.53 12.88 1.95
N LYS A 72 2.84 12.60 1.97
CA LYS A 72 3.51 11.83 0.91
C LYS A 72 3.21 10.35 1.08
N CYS A 73 2.77 9.71 -0.01
CA CYS A 73 2.51 8.27 -0.01
C CYS A 73 3.75 7.49 -0.47
N VAL A 74 4.25 6.64 0.42
CA VAL A 74 5.28 5.65 0.09
C VAL A 74 4.59 4.30 -0.10
N ALA A 75 4.42 3.92 -1.36
CA ALA A 75 3.92 2.59 -1.72
C ALA A 75 5.00 1.54 -1.49
N VAL A 76 4.59 0.36 -1.03
CA VAL A 76 5.47 -0.80 -0.90
C VAL A 76 4.90 -1.93 -1.75
N THR A 77 5.77 -2.63 -2.48
CA THR A 77 5.34 -3.83 -3.20
C THR A 77 4.91 -4.94 -2.24
N ILE A 78 4.01 -5.82 -2.68
CA ILE A 78 3.64 -7.00 -1.91
C ILE A 78 4.86 -7.94 -1.82
N PRO A 79 5.35 -8.25 -0.62
CA PRO A 79 6.53 -9.08 -0.43
C PRO A 79 6.28 -10.54 -0.80
N GLN A 80 7.35 -11.30 -1.02
CA GLN A 80 7.29 -12.75 -1.21
C GLN A 80 6.82 -13.47 0.06
N PHE A 81 6.20 -14.64 -0.12
CA PHE A 81 5.87 -15.57 0.96
C PHE A 81 7.08 -16.45 1.25
N GLY A 82 7.93 -15.99 2.17
CA GLY A 82 9.21 -16.64 2.45
C GLY A 82 10.25 -16.43 1.33
N PRO A 83 11.34 -17.21 1.31
CA PRO A 83 12.48 -16.95 0.44
C PRO A 83 12.21 -17.18 -1.06
N THR A 84 11.21 -17.99 -1.44
CA THR A 84 11.03 -18.42 -2.84
C THR A 84 9.56 -18.58 -3.28
N ASP A 85 8.56 -18.10 -2.52
CA ASP A 85 7.12 -18.37 -2.74
C ASP A 85 6.76 -19.88 -2.86
N THR A 86 7.68 -20.80 -2.53
CA THR A 86 7.57 -22.23 -2.85
C THR A 86 6.43 -22.92 -2.13
N ALA A 87 6.05 -22.43 -0.95
CA ALA A 87 4.88 -22.92 -0.22
C ALA A 87 3.54 -22.42 -0.80
N TYR A 88 3.55 -21.41 -1.68
CA TYR A 88 2.36 -20.73 -2.19
C TYR A 88 2.53 -20.35 -3.67
N THR A 89 2.86 -21.30 -4.54
CA THR A 89 3.06 -21.03 -5.98
C THR A 89 1.86 -20.33 -6.64
N SER A 90 0.63 -20.59 -6.16
CA SER A 90 -0.60 -19.96 -6.65
C SER A 90 -0.66 -18.45 -6.44
N VAL A 91 0.09 -17.87 -5.49
CA VAL A 91 0.05 -16.43 -5.21
C VAL A 91 1.17 -15.65 -5.91
N ALA A 92 2.19 -16.33 -6.44
CA ALA A 92 3.37 -15.69 -7.03
C ALA A 92 3.02 -14.84 -8.26
N GLU A 93 2.26 -15.39 -9.21
CA GLU A 93 1.85 -14.65 -10.42
C GLU A 93 0.87 -13.51 -10.13
N PRO A 94 -0.20 -13.70 -9.32
CA PRO A 94 -1.02 -12.60 -8.85
C PRO A 94 -0.22 -11.46 -8.18
N ARG A 95 0.73 -11.81 -7.31
CA ARG A 95 1.63 -10.85 -6.64
C ARG A 95 2.44 -10.04 -7.65
N LYS A 96 3.05 -10.71 -8.63
CA LYS A 96 3.81 -10.04 -9.70
C LYS A 96 2.93 -9.05 -10.48
N ARG A 97 1.69 -9.42 -10.78
CA ARG A 97 0.74 -8.53 -11.48
C ARG A 97 0.44 -7.26 -10.68
N VAL A 98 0.12 -7.38 -9.39
CA VAL A 98 -0.11 -6.21 -8.53
C VAL A 98 1.14 -5.34 -8.48
N ASN A 99 2.30 -5.94 -8.22
CA ASN A 99 3.56 -5.24 -8.09
C ASN A 99 4.02 -4.56 -9.39
N ALA A 100 3.69 -5.11 -10.55
CA ALA A 100 3.94 -4.48 -11.84
C ALA A 100 3.11 -3.21 -12.02
N LYS A 101 1.82 -3.25 -11.64
CA LYS A 101 0.94 -2.07 -11.71
C LYS A 101 1.40 -0.95 -10.76
N LEU A 102 1.81 -1.29 -9.53
CA LEU A 102 2.37 -0.31 -8.60
C LEU A 102 3.63 0.38 -9.13
N ARG A 103 4.52 -0.37 -9.78
CA ARG A 103 5.72 0.21 -10.42
C ARG A 103 5.38 1.11 -11.60
N ALA A 104 4.40 0.73 -12.41
CA ALA A 104 3.93 1.55 -13.52
C ALA A 104 3.34 2.90 -13.04
N ASP A 105 2.60 2.91 -11.93
CA ASP A 105 2.09 4.15 -11.31
C ASP A 105 3.24 5.09 -10.88
N VAL A 106 4.30 4.54 -10.31
CA VAL A 106 5.49 5.30 -9.89
C VAL A 106 6.22 5.87 -11.11
N GLU A 107 6.41 5.07 -12.15
CA GLU A 107 7.05 5.52 -13.38
C GLU A 107 6.23 6.62 -14.09
N LEU A 108 4.90 6.51 -14.09
CA LEU A 108 4.02 7.58 -14.58
C LEU A 108 4.15 8.85 -13.73
N ALA A 109 4.26 8.72 -12.41
CA ALA A 109 4.45 9.85 -11.51
C ALA A 109 5.78 10.57 -11.76
N ASP A 110 6.87 9.82 -11.93
CA ASP A 110 8.22 10.36 -12.22
C ASP A 110 8.27 11.10 -13.56
N GLN A 111 7.47 10.68 -14.53
CA GLN A 111 7.31 11.36 -15.82
C GLN A 111 6.38 12.60 -15.76
N GLY A 112 5.83 12.95 -14.59
CA GLY A 112 4.84 14.02 -14.43
C GLY A 112 3.47 13.69 -15.05
N ARG A 113 3.21 12.41 -15.35
CA ARG A 113 1.98 11.89 -15.98
C ARG A 113 1.04 11.20 -14.98
N GLY A 114 1.42 11.17 -13.71
CA GLY A 114 0.67 10.60 -12.60
C GLY A 114 0.81 11.47 -11.34
N ALA A 115 0.05 11.17 -10.30
CA ALA A 115 0.21 11.87 -9.03
C ALA A 115 1.47 11.37 -8.31
N PRO A 116 2.16 12.23 -7.52
CA PRO A 116 3.39 11.84 -6.83
C PRO A 116 3.19 10.57 -5.97
N LEU A 117 4.00 9.55 -6.25
CA LEU A 117 4.00 8.27 -5.56
C LEU A 117 5.44 7.77 -5.51
N TRP A 118 5.94 7.45 -4.33
CA TRP A 118 7.28 6.89 -4.16
C TRP A 118 7.17 5.39 -3.88
N LEU A 119 8.12 4.60 -4.37
CA LEU A 119 8.23 3.18 -4.04
C LEU A 119 9.34 2.97 -3.00
N ALA A 120 9.04 2.25 -1.92
CA ALA A 120 10.03 1.73 -0.97
C ALA A 120 10.21 0.21 -1.11
#